data_AF-A0A920ID29-F1
#
_entry.id   AF-A0A920ID29-F1
#
_cell.length_a   1.000
_cell.length_b   1.000
_cell.length_c   1.000
_cell.angle_alpha   90.00
_cell.angle_beta   90.00
_cell.angle_gamma   90.00
#
_symmetry.space_group_name_H-M   'P 1'
#
loop_
_entity.id
_entity.type
_entity.pdbx_description
1 polymer ?
#
loop_
_entity_poly.entity_id
_entity_poly.type
_entity_poly.pdbx_seq_one_letter_code
_entity_poly.pdbx_strand_id
1 'polypeptide(L)'
;MAKTPIFIDNLQYANYSPALFDEMAAAGLSAVHVTICYHENFRQTVENIITWNRHIAAHPNRLMFGRTAADVHAAHSSGRTAIFYGLQNCSPMEDDIGLIEILHQLGVRFMQLSYNNQSLLATGCYESEDPGLTRFGRQAIREMNRVGLVVDMSHSSERSSFEAIECSSRPITITHANPSWWHPARRNKSHELIEALN
;
A
#
# COMPACT_ATOMS: atom_id res chain seq x y z
N MET A 1 5.47 -2.28 -34.15
CA MET A 1 4.33 -1.69 -33.42
C MET A 1 4.87 -1.09 -32.14
N ALA A 2 4.49 0.15 -31.78
CA ALA A 2 4.88 0.72 -30.49
C ALA A 2 4.27 -0.10 -29.36
N LYS A 3 5.04 -0.39 -28.30
CA LYS A 3 4.49 -1.04 -27.09
C LYS A 3 3.51 -0.08 -26.43
N THR A 4 2.28 -0.53 -26.17
CA THR A 4 1.32 0.22 -25.37
C THR A 4 1.92 0.46 -23.97
N PRO A 5 1.82 1.68 -23.42
CA PRO A 5 2.34 1.97 -22.08
C PRO A 5 1.56 1.21 -21.00
N ILE A 6 2.26 0.82 -19.93
CA ILE A 6 1.66 0.24 -18.72
C ILE A 6 1.33 1.37 -17.77
N PHE A 7 0.06 1.47 -17.35
CA PHE A 7 -0.39 2.41 -16.34
C PHE A 7 -0.70 1.67 -15.04
N ILE A 8 -0.19 2.20 -13.92
CA ILE A 8 -0.40 1.66 -12.58
C ILE A 8 -0.86 2.81 -11.69
N ASP A 9 -1.98 2.61 -11.00
CA ASP A 9 -2.38 3.48 -9.89
C ASP A 9 -1.87 2.87 -8.57
N ASN A 10 -0.99 3.59 -7.91
CA ASN A 10 -0.31 3.14 -6.70
C ASN A 10 -1.11 3.39 -5.42
N LEU A 11 -2.30 3.99 -5.46
CA LEU A 11 -3.24 3.93 -4.35
C LEU A 11 -4.66 4.36 -4.76
N GLN A 12 -5.63 3.48 -4.58
CA GLN A 12 -7.04 3.82 -4.74
C GLN A 12 -7.88 3.44 -3.52
N TYR A 13 -8.63 4.41 -3.02
CA TYR A 13 -9.69 4.23 -2.01
C TYR A 13 -10.97 4.86 -2.55
N ALA A 14 -11.88 4.02 -3.04
CA ALA A 14 -13.09 4.44 -3.73
C ALA A 14 -14.28 3.57 -3.32
N ASN A 15 -15.49 4.02 -3.65
CA ASN A 15 -16.68 3.18 -3.56
C ASN A 15 -16.75 2.26 -4.79
N TYR A 16 -16.20 1.06 -4.67
CA TYR A 16 -16.03 0.14 -5.81
C TYR A 16 -17.36 -0.39 -6.33
N SER A 17 -17.50 -0.37 -7.66
CA SER A 17 -18.69 -0.82 -8.37
C SER A 17 -18.31 -1.34 -9.76
N PRO A 18 -19.18 -2.12 -10.43
CA PRO A 18 -18.93 -2.55 -11.80
C PRO A 18 -18.64 -1.39 -12.76
N ALA A 19 -19.31 -0.25 -12.61
CA ALA A 19 -19.06 0.95 -13.41
C ALA A 19 -17.62 1.45 -13.25
N LEU A 20 -17.08 1.46 -12.03
CA LEU A 20 -15.69 1.85 -11.79
C LEU A 20 -14.70 0.86 -12.45
N PHE A 21 -15.02 -0.44 -12.51
CA PHE A 21 -14.18 -1.41 -13.20
C PHE A 21 -14.16 -1.18 -14.72
N ASP A 22 -15.28 -0.74 -15.30
CA ASP A 22 -15.32 -0.31 -16.70
C ASP A 22 -14.53 0.98 -16.93
N GLU A 23 -14.56 1.93 -16.00
CA GLU A 23 -13.72 3.15 -16.04
C GLU A 23 -12.23 2.81 -15.99
N MET A 24 -11.80 1.90 -15.10
CA MET A 24 -10.42 1.41 -15.04
C MET A 24 -9.97 0.81 -16.38
N ALA A 25 -10.83 -0.01 -16.99
CA ALA A 25 -10.56 -0.63 -18.29
C ALA A 25 -10.49 0.41 -19.42
N ALA A 26 -11.41 1.38 -19.43
CA ALA A 26 -11.42 2.47 -20.40
C ALA A 26 -10.18 3.37 -20.28
N ALA A 27 -9.68 3.58 -19.06
CA ALA A 27 -8.44 4.30 -18.77
C ALA A 27 -7.18 3.48 -19.10
N GLY A 28 -7.30 2.18 -19.38
CA GLY A 28 -6.16 1.30 -19.67
C GLY A 28 -5.28 1.01 -18.44
N LEU A 29 -5.85 1.07 -17.23
CA LEU A 29 -5.11 0.76 -16.01
C LEU A 29 -4.74 -0.73 -15.98
N SER A 30 -3.44 -1.00 -16.00
CA SER A 30 -2.89 -2.36 -15.96
C SER A 30 -2.84 -2.90 -14.54
N ALA A 31 -2.68 -2.04 -13.55
CA ALA A 31 -2.78 -2.41 -12.14
C ALA A 31 -3.30 -1.27 -11.27
N VAL A 32 -3.95 -1.65 -10.18
CA VAL A 32 -4.42 -0.74 -9.14
C VAL A 32 -4.10 -1.36 -7.77
N HIS A 33 -3.42 -0.59 -6.93
CA HIS A 33 -3.25 -0.87 -5.51
C HIS A 33 -4.47 -0.36 -4.75
N VAL A 34 -5.36 -1.26 -4.35
CA VAL A 34 -6.61 -0.93 -3.65
C VAL A 34 -6.41 -0.97 -2.15
N THR A 35 -6.90 0.06 -1.47
CA THR A 35 -6.94 0.07 0.00
C THR A 35 -8.03 -0.86 0.50
N ILE A 36 -7.66 -1.84 1.31
CA ILE A 36 -8.57 -2.77 1.98
C ILE A 36 -8.51 -2.66 3.50
N CYS A 37 -7.70 -1.74 4.02
CA CYS A 37 -7.69 -1.37 5.43
C CYS A 37 -7.34 0.11 5.58
N TYR A 38 -8.18 0.80 6.35
CA TYR A 38 -8.05 2.17 6.84
C TYR A 38 -8.07 2.21 8.39
N HIS A 39 -9.06 1.55 9.00
CA HIS A 39 -9.22 1.40 10.46
C HIS A 39 -9.62 -0.01 10.90
N GLU A 40 -9.75 -0.93 9.95
CA GLU A 40 -10.14 -2.32 10.16
C GLU A 40 -9.09 -3.08 10.98
N ASN A 41 -9.57 -3.97 11.85
CA ASN A 41 -8.73 -4.99 12.49
C ASN A 41 -8.49 -6.18 11.54
N PHE A 42 -7.84 -7.24 12.03
CA PHE A 42 -7.55 -8.41 11.20
C PHE A 42 -8.82 -9.02 10.59
N ARG A 43 -9.85 -9.25 11.43
CA ARG A 43 -11.10 -9.88 11.00
C ARG A 43 -11.83 -9.08 9.93
N GLN A 44 -11.96 -7.77 10.12
CA GLN A 44 -12.61 -6.88 9.17
C GLN A 44 -11.81 -6.76 7.86
N THR A 45 -10.47 -6.77 7.93
CA THR A 45 -9.62 -6.81 6.75
C THR A 45 -9.83 -8.09 5.94
N VAL A 46 -10.00 -9.24 6.61
CA VAL A 46 -10.37 -10.50 5.95
C VAL A 46 -11.73 -10.41 5.25
N GLU A 47 -12.70 -9.70 5.83
CA GLU A 47 -14.01 -9.46 5.20
C GLU A 47 -13.89 -8.59 3.94
N ASN A 48 -13.01 -7.59 3.95
CA ASN A 48 -12.67 -6.81 2.76
C ASN A 48 -11.98 -7.66 1.68
N ILE A 49 -11.08 -8.58 2.05
CA ILE A 49 -10.47 -9.55 1.13
C ILE A 49 -11.54 -10.45 0.50
N ILE A 50 -12.50 -10.95 1.29
CA ILE A 50 -13.61 -11.78 0.78
C ILE A 50 -14.42 -11.01 -0.27
N THR A 51 -14.73 -9.75 0.02
CA THR A 51 -15.47 -8.87 -0.91
C THR A 51 -14.70 -8.66 -2.22
N TRP A 52 -13.41 -8.35 -2.14
CA TRP A 52 -12.58 -8.17 -3.33
C TRP A 52 -12.40 -9.45 -4.15
N ASN A 53 -12.21 -10.59 -3.49
CA ASN A 53 -12.15 -11.88 -4.16
C ASN A 53 -13.44 -12.16 -4.95
N ARG A 54 -14.60 -11.79 -4.40
CA ARG A 54 -15.90 -11.89 -5.11
C ARG A 54 -15.98 -10.93 -6.29
N HIS A 55 -15.52 -9.69 -6.15
CA HIS A 55 -15.47 -8.75 -7.28
C HIS A 55 -14.61 -9.27 -8.43
N ILE A 56 -13.41 -9.76 -8.13
CA ILE A 56 -12.49 -10.31 -9.14
C ILE A 56 -13.12 -11.54 -9.82
N ALA A 57 -13.71 -12.45 -9.04
CA ALA A 57 -14.36 -13.64 -9.59
C ALA A 57 -15.60 -13.31 -10.45
N ALA A 58 -16.36 -12.29 -10.10
CA ALA A 58 -17.56 -11.87 -10.84
C ALA A 58 -17.24 -11.08 -12.12
N HIS A 59 -16.05 -10.50 -12.24
CA HIS A 59 -15.66 -9.66 -13.37
C HIS A 59 -14.34 -10.13 -14.03
N PRO A 60 -14.23 -11.41 -14.45
CA PRO A 60 -12.97 -11.98 -14.93
C PRO A 60 -12.45 -11.36 -16.24
N ASN A 61 -13.33 -10.68 -16.99
CA ASN A 61 -13.01 -9.94 -18.22
C ASN A 61 -12.51 -8.51 -17.95
N ARG A 62 -12.52 -8.05 -16.70
CA ARG A 62 -12.09 -6.71 -16.29
C ARG A 62 -10.98 -6.77 -15.27
N LEU A 63 -11.10 -7.64 -14.29
CA LEU A 63 -10.23 -7.70 -13.14
C LEU A 63 -9.40 -8.99 -13.14
N MET A 64 -8.23 -8.89 -12.53
CA MET A 64 -7.34 -10.01 -12.22
C MET A 64 -6.76 -9.79 -10.83
N PHE A 65 -6.50 -10.85 -10.09
CA PHE A 65 -5.80 -10.69 -8.81
C PHE A 65 -4.30 -10.48 -9.04
N GLY A 66 -3.72 -9.45 -8.42
CA GLY A 66 -2.32 -9.07 -8.54
C GLY A 66 -1.50 -9.46 -7.30
N ARG A 67 -0.38 -10.16 -7.52
CA ARG A 67 0.58 -10.53 -6.46
C ARG A 67 2.01 -10.18 -6.80
N THR A 68 2.34 -10.06 -8.09
CA THR A 68 3.69 -9.91 -8.63
C THR A 68 3.70 -8.96 -9.82
N ALA A 69 4.89 -8.47 -10.20
CA ALA A 69 5.04 -7.67 -11.42
C ALA A 69 4.60 -8.42 -12.69
N ALA A 70 4.72 -9.76 -12.72
CA ALA A 70 4.23 -10.58 -13.83
C ALA A 70 2.70 -10.46 -14.01
N ASP A 71 1.95 -10.29 -12.92
CA ASP A 71 0.49 -10.11 -12.97
C ASP A 71 0.12 -8.77 -13.61
N VAL A 72 0.94 -7.72 -13.41
CA VAL A 72 0.75 -6.42 -14.09
C VAL A 72 0.90 -6.59 -15.61
N HIS A 73 1.94 -7.29 -16.05
CA HIS A 73 2.16 -7.56 -17.47
C HIS A 73 1.07 -8.45 -18.07
N ALA A 74 0.60 -9.45 -17.33
CA ALA A 74 -0.49 -10.32 -17.75
C ALA A 74 -1.81 -9.56 -17.87
N ALA A 75 -2.13 -8.71 -16.89
CA ALA A 75 -3.31 -7.85 -16.91
C ALA A 75 -3.25 -6.88 -18.11
N HIS A 76 -2.13 -6.19 -18.29
CA HIS A 76 -1.90 -5.33 -19.45
C HIS A 76 -2.12 -6.05 -20.78
N SER A 77 -1.51 -7.23 -20.95
CA SER A 77 -1.59 -8.01 -22.20
C SER A 77 -2.99 -8.58 -22.47
N SER A 78 -3.81 -8.75 -21.42
CA SER A 78 -5.17 -9.27 -21.52
C SER A 78 -6.25 -8.18 -21.49
N GLY A 79 -5.87 -6.90 -21.45
CA GLY A 79 -6.82 -5.78 -21.36
C GLY A 79 -7.60 -5.74 -20.04
N ARG A 80 -7.01 -6.28 -18.97
CA ARG A 80 -7.57 -6.32 -17.61
C ARG A 80 -6.75 -5.45 -16.67
N THR A 81 -7.29 -5.21 -15.48
CA THR A 81 -6.62 -4.52 -14.37
C THR A 81 -6.26 -5.52 -13.28
N ALA A 82 -4.97 -5.60 -12.92
CA ALA A 82 -4.52 -6.37 -11.77
C ALA A 82 -4.81 -5.60 -10.46
N ILE A 83 -5.53 -6.21 -9.54
CA ILE A 83 -5.88 -5.64 -8.24
C ILE A 83 -4.89 -6.14 -7.18
N PHE A 84 -4.14 -5.20 -6.59
CA PHE A 84 -3.19 -5.46 -5.50
C PHE A 84 -3.78 -4.97 -4.18
N TYR A 85 -3.72 -5.80 -3.14
CA TYR A 85 -4.27 -5.45 -1.84
C TYR A 85 -3.27 -4.65 -0.98
N GLY A 86 -3.80 -3.58 -0.38
CA GLY A 86 -3.07 -2.60 0.39
C GLY A 86 -3.68 -2.26 1.73
N LEU A 87 -2.84 -2.03 2.73
CA LEU A 87 -3.26 -1.55 4.04
C LEU A 87 -2.68 -0.15 4.25
N GLN A 88 -3.55 0.87 4.37
CA GLN A 88 -3.11 2.21 4.75
C GLN A 88 -2.82 2.33 6.26
N ASN A 89 -3.05 1.25 7.02
CA ASN A 89 -2.79 1.21 8.45
C ASN A 89 -2.23 -0.17 8.84
N CYS A 90 -1.49 -0.22 9.95
CA CYS A 90 -0.95 -1.46 10.50
C CYS A 90 -1.93 -2.18 11.44
N SER A 91 -3.13 -1.64 11.66
CA SER A 91 -4.13 -2.25 12.56
C SER A 91 -4.44 -3.73 12.30
N PRO A 92 -4.36 -4.28 11.06
CA PRO A 92 -4.66 -5.70 10.85
C PRO A 92 -3.59 -6.66 11.36
N MET A 93 -2.35 -6.20 11.61
CA MET A 93 -1.35 -7.05 12.29
C MET A 93 -1.49 -7.01 13.81
N GLU A 94 -2.37 -6.14 14.33
CA GLU A 94 -2.64 -6.00 15.76
C GLU A 94 -1.30 -5.87 16.54
N ASP A 95 -1.09 -6.66 17.59
CA ASP A 95 0.16 -6.75 18.34
C ASP A 95 0.96 -8.03 18.04
N ASP A 96 0.66 -8.72 16.93
CA ASP A 96 1.31 -9.97 16.52
C ASP A 96 2.03 -9.84 15.17
N ILE A 97 3.37 -9.87 15.22
CA ILE A 97 4.23 -9.84 14.02
C ILE A 97 3.92 -11.01 13.06
N GLY A 98 3.50 -12.17 13.58
CA GLY A 98 3.16 -13.33 12.75
C GLY A 98 1.99 -13.06 11.79
N LEU A 99 1.10 -12.12 12.12
CA LEU A 99 0.00 -11.74 11.24
C LEU A 99 0.47 -11.05 9.95
N ILE A 100 1.69 -10.49 9.91
CA ILE A 100 2.29 -9.94 8.68
C ILE A 100 2.45 -11.04 7.62
N GLU A 101 2.92 -12.22 8.02
CA GLU A 101 3.03 -13.37 7.11
C GLU A 101 1.65 -13.83 6.64
N ILE A 102 0.68 -13.92 7.54
CA ILE A 102 -0.69 -14.33 7.20
C ILE A 102 -1.34 -13.35 6.23
N LEU A 103 -1.25 -12.04 6.47
CA LEU A 103 -1.74 -11.00 5.57
C LEU A 103 -1.07 -11.10 4.18
N HIS A 104 0.24 -11.34 4.15
CA HIS A 104 0.96 -11.55 2.89
C HIS A 104 0.47 -12.81 2.13
N GLN A 105 0.23 -13.92 2.84
CA GLN A 105 -0.33 -15.15 2.24
C GLN A 105 -1.75 -14.94 1.71
N LEU A 106 -2.57 -14.15 2.42
CA LEU A 106 -3.89 -13.70 1.96
C LEU A 106 -3.82 -12.73 0.77
N GLY A 107 -2.62 -12.27 0.43
CA GLY A 107 -2.31 -11.57 -0.81
C GLY A 107 -2.14 -10.06 -0.67
N VAL A 108 -2.06 -9.54 0.55
CA VAL A 108 -1.62 -8.17 0.81
C VAL A 108 -0.19 -7.97 0.32
N ARG A 109 0.09 -6.84 -0.34
CA ARG A 109 1.42 -6.51 -0.86
C ARG A 109 2.00 -5.21 -0.34
N PHE A 110 1.16 -4.32 0.19
CA PHE A 110 1.59 -3.05 0.77
C PHE A 110 0.98 -2.89 2.15
N MET A 111 1.77 -2.40 3.10
CA MET A 111 1.26 -1.99 4.41
C MET A 111 1.98 -0.72 4.86
N GLN A 112 1.20 0.28 5.23
CA GLN A 112 1.72 1.45 5.90
C GLN A 112 2.02 1.18 7.36
N LEU A 113 3.08 1.80 7.88
CA LEU A 113 3.44 1.66 9.29
C LEU A 113 2.57 2.51 10.22
N SER A 114 1.89 3.53 9.70
CA SER A 114 1.00 4.40 10.47
C SER A 114 -0.04 5.06 9.56
N TYR A 115 -1.12 5.58 10.17
CA TYR A 115 -2.12 6.39 9.49
C TYR A 115 -2.46 7.65 10.30
N ASN A 116 -1.85 8.79 9.96
CA ASN A 116 -2.00 10.12 10.58
C ASN A 116 -1.58 10.23 12.05
N ASN A 117 -1.94 9.27 12.90
CA ASN A 117 -1.68 9.25 14.33
C ASN A 117 -0.55 8.28 14.69
N GLN A 118 -0.14 8.29 15.96
CA GLN A 118 0.76 7.30 16.54
C GLN A 118 0.16 5.90 16.41
N SER A 119 0.98 4.97 15.91
CA SER A 119 0.65 3.54 15.84
C SER A 119 1.58 2.73 16.75
N LEU A 120 1.38 1.41 16.78
CA LEU A 120 2.32 0.50 17.43
C LEU A 120 3.71 0.48 16.77
N LEU A 121 3.82 0.90 15.50
CA LEU A 121 5.03 0.73 14.69
C LEU A 121 5.80 2.04 14.49
N ALA A 122 5.09 3.11 14.14
CA ALA A 122 5.64 4.39 13.73
C ALA A 122 4.68 5.55 14.08
N THR A 123 5.19 6.77 13.97
CA THR A 123 4.41 7.99 14.19
C THR A 123 3.78 8.47 12.87
N GLY A 124 2.48 8.75 12.89
CA GLY A 124 1.78 9.36 11.77
C GLY A 124 2.08 10.86 11.61
N CYS A 125 1.85 11.40 10.41
CA CYS A 125 2.24 12.78 10.05
C CYS A 125 1.44 13.90 10.74
N TYR A 126 0.34 13.60 11.43
CA TYR A 126 -0.47 14.59 12.13
C TYR A 126 -0.21 14.66 13.63
N GLU A 127 0.61 13.77 14.19
CA GLU A 127 1.06 13.87 15.58
C GLU A 127 1.85 15.17 15.83
N SER A 128 1.81 15.64 17.07
CA SER A 128 2.62 16.80 17.48
C SER A 128 4.10 16.47 17.61
N GLU A 129 4.41 15.22 17.97
CA GLU A 129 5.76 14.72 18.20
C GLU A 129 6.03 13.51 17.30
N ASP A 130 7.24 13.42 16.75
CA ASP A 130 7.72 12.28 15.98
C ASP A 130 8.91 11.62 16.70
N PRO A 131 8.65 10.68 17.63
CA PRO A 131 9.70 9.90 18.28
C PRO A 131 10.41 8.91 17.34
N GLY A 132 9.94 8.75 16.10
CA GLY A 132 10.47 7.78 15.13
C GLY A 132 9.83 6.40 15.23
N LEU A 133 10.58 5.38 14.81
CA LEU A 133 10.12 3.99 14.86
C LEU A 133 10.17 3.43 16.28
N THR A 134 9.12 2.70 16.65
CA THR A 134 9.15 1.93 17.89
C THR A 134 10.07 0.71 17.75
N ARG A 135 10.47 0.11 18.89
CA ARG A 135 11.17 -1.19 18.90
C ARG A 135 10.36 -2.28 18.19
N PHE A 136 9.03 -2.21 18.26
CA PHE A 136 8.12 -3.15 17.61
C PHE A 136 8.04 -2.88 16.09
N GLY A 137 7.99 -1.61 15.67
CA GLY A 137 8.06 -1.21 14.26
C GLY A 137 9.30 -1.72 13.55
N ARG A 138 10.47 -1.66 14.20
CA ARG A 138 11.73 -2.22 13.66
C ARG A 138 11.71 -3.74 13.53
N GLN A 139 10.90 -4.45 14.33
CA GLN A 139 10.69 -5.89 14.16
C GLN A 139 9.71 -6.19 13.03
N ALA A 140 8.62 -5.42 12.94
CA ALA A 140 7.65 -5.52 11.86
C ALA A 140 8.31 -5.28 10.49
N ILE A 141 9.12 -4.23 10.32
CA ILE A 141 9.86 -3.97 9.07
C ILE A 141 10.74 -5.16 8.66
N ARG A 142 11.41 -5.81 9.62
CA ARG A 142 12.22 -7.01 9.33
C ARG A 142 11.37 -8.16 8.83
N GLU A 143 10.20 -8.37 9.41
CA GLU A 143 9.27 -9.41 8.96
C GLU A 143 8.66 -9.09 7.60
N MET A 144 8.25 -7.83 7.37
CA MET A 144 7.80 -7.34 6.07
C MET A 144 8.85 -7.60 4.99
N ASN A 145 10.12 -7.29 5.27
CA ASN A 145 11.23 -7.56 4.36
C ASN A 145 11.44 -9.04 4.08
N ARG A 146 11.30 -9.90 5.11
CA ARG A 146 11.42 -11.37 5.00
C ARG A 146 10.35 -11.95 4.08
N VAL A 147 9.08 -11.57 4.27
CA VAL A 147 7.97 -12.13 3.49
C VAL A 147 7.78 -11.43 2.14
N GLY A 148 8.33 -10.23 1.97
CA GLY A 148 8.18 -9.42 0.76
C GLY A 148 6.95 -8.51 0.76
N LEU A 149 6.47 -8.12 1.95
CA LEU A 149 5.45 -7.07 2.10
C LEU A 149 6.12 -5.69 2.01
N VAL A 150 5.64 -4.84 1.11
CA VAL A 150 6.22 -3.51 0.87
C VAL A 150 5.84 -2.56 2.01
N VAL A 151 6.85 -1.88 2.55
CA VAL A 151 6.70 -0.80 3.54
C VAL A 151 6.26 0.48 2.81
N ASP A 152 5.18 1.09 3.27
CA ASP A 152 4.69 2.39 2.79
C ASP A 152 4.69 3.44 3.92
N MET A 153 5.15 4.65 3.62
CA MET A 153 5.28 5.74 4.59
C MET A 153 4.44 6.98 4.22
N SER A 154 3.44 6.82 3.33
CA SER A 154 2.62 7.94 2.84
C SER A 154 1.98 8.78 3.95
N HIS A 155 1.42 8.15 4.99
CA HIS A 155 0.84 8.85 6.15
C HIS A 155 1.74 8.88 7.39
N SER A 156 3.01 8.54 7.24
CA SER A 156 3.99 8.61 8.33
C SER A 156 4.68 9.97 8.40
N SER A 157 5.10 10.31 9.60
CA SER A 157 5.91 11.50 9.92
C SER A 157 7.34 11.38 9.36
N GLU A 158 8.08 12.48 9.37
CA GLU A 158 9.34 12.63 8.65
C GLU A 158 10.48 11.78 9.23
N ARG A 159 10.76 11.91 10.53
CA ARG A 159 11.81 11.13 11.20
C ARG A 159 11.45 9.64 11.19
N SER A 160 10.19 9.30 11.44
CA SER A 160 9.71 7.91 11.27
C SER A 160 9.99 7.36 9.87
N SER A 161 9.83 8.18 8.82
CA SER A 161 10.11 7.79 7.44
C SER A 161 11.60 7.57 7.19
N PHE A 162 12.47 8.47 7.65
CA PHE A 162 13.93 8.28 7.55
C PHE A 162 14.39 7.02 8.30
N GLU A 163 13.93 6.82 9.53
CA GLU A 163 14.28 5.63 10.30
C GLU A 163 13.78 4.33 9.64
N ALA A 164 12.66 4.38 8.90
CA ALA A 164 12.18 3.24 8.10
C ALA A 164 13.06 2.97 6.88
N ILE A 165 13.55 4.02 6.20
CA ILE A 165 14.53 3.88 5.11
C ILE A 165 15.79 3.19 5.64
N GLU A 166 16.34 3.67 6.77
CA GLU A 166 17.53 3.09 7.39
C GLU A 166 17.33 1.66 7.89
N CYS A 167 16.16 1.36 8.47
CA CYS A 167 15.87 0.06 9.06
C CYS A 167 15.55 -1.01 8.00
N SER A 168 15.04 -0.62 6.83
CA SER A 168 14.58 -1.56 5.82
C SER A 168 15.74 -2.11 4.98
N SER A 169 15.80 -3.42 4.80
CA SER A 169 16.76 -4.07 3.90
C SER A 169 16.29 -4.11 2.43
N ARG A 170 15.10 -3.57 2.15
CA ARG A 170 14.48 -3.47 0.82
C ARG A 170 13.97 -2.05 0.61
N PRO A 171 13.83 -1.59 -0.65
CA PRO A 171 13.22 -0.30 -0.93
C PRO A 171 11.85 -0.17 -0.26
N ILE A 172 11.62 0.97 0.40
CA ILE A 172 10.30 1.35 0.91
C ILE A 172 9.62 2.27 -0.12
N THR A 173 8.37 2.63 0.13
CA THR A 173 7.59 3.46 -0.77
C THR A 173 6.92 4.62 -0.04
N ILE A 174 6.63 5.65 -0.81
CA ILE A 174 5.60 6.64 -0.51
C ILE A 174 4.62 6.54 -1.67
N THR A 175 3.59 5.71 -1.52
CA THR A 175 2.65 5.43 -2.61
C THR A 175 1.83 6.65 -3.04
N HIS A 176 1.54 7.57 -2.10
CA HIS A 176 0.70 8.75 -2.39
C HIS A 176 0.94 9.92 -1.42
N ALA A 177 1.91 10.76 -1.73
CA ALA A 177 2.06 12.08 -1.11
C ALA A 177 2.61 13.07 -2.13
N ASN A 178 2.42 14.37 -1.86
CA ASN A 178 2.99 15.41 -2.71
C ASN A 178 4.25 16.01 -2.06
N PRO A 179 5.06 16.76 -2.82
CA PRO A 179 6.15 17.53 -2.25
C PRO A 179 5.67 18.68 -1.35
N SER A 180 6.35 18.92 -0.24
CA SER A 180 5.98 19.97 0.72
C SER A 180 6.19 21.38 0.18
N TRP A 181 7.12 21.57 -0.76
CA TRP A 181 7.34 22.86 -1.44
C TRP A 181 6.21 23.23 -2.41
N TRP A 182 5.40 22.27 -2.85
CA TRP A 182 4.22 22.55 -3.67
C TRP A 182 3.03 23.01 -2.81
N HIS A 183 2.85 22.40 -1.64
CA HIS A 183 1.84 22.82 -0.67
C HIS A 183 2.25 22.38 0.75
N PRO A 184 2.19 23.26 1.77
CA PRO A 184 2.69 22.95 3.12
C PRO A 184 1.67 22.15 3.95
N ALA A 185 1.20 21.00 3.43
CA ALA A 185 0.41 20.05 4.20
C ALA A 185 1.33 19.11 5.00
N ARG A 186 0.96 18.76 6.24
CA ARG A 186 1.73 17.83 7.09
C ARG A 186 2.00 16.47 6.46
N ARG A 187 1.12 16.03 5.54
CA ARG A 187 1.25 14.76 4.82
C ARG A 187 2.24 14.82 3.65
N ASN A 188 2.56 16.02 3.16
CA ASN A 188 3.51 16.19 2.07
C ASN A 188 4.95 15.98 2.57
N LYS A 189 5.84 15.61 1.65
CA LYS A 189 7.19 15.13 1.96
C LYS A 189 8.24 16.18 1.61
N SER A 190 9.24 16.32 2.48
CA SER A 190 10.38 17.22 2.29
C SER A 190 11.24 16.78 1.11
N HIS A 191 12.10 17.68 0.65
CA HIS A 191 13.01 17.40 -0.46
C HIS A 191 14.02 16.33 -0.06
N GLU A 192 14.53 16.46 1.16
CA GLU A 192 15.48 15.56 1.80
C GLU A 192 14.92 14.14 1.90
N LEU A 193 13.65 13.99 2.29
CA LEU A 193 13.02 12.67 2.37
C LEU A 193 12.78 12.06 0.99
N ILE A 194 12.40 12.88 0.00
CA ILE A 194 12.23 12.42 -1.38
C ILE A 194 13.58 11.97 -1.97
N GLU A 195 14.67 12.68 -1.70
CA GLU A 195 16.02 12.28 -2.14
C GLU A 195 16.48 10.98 -1.48
N ALA A 196 16.18 10.78 -0.19
CA ALA A 196 16.55 9.58 0.55
C ALA A 196 15.84 8.29 0.09
N LEU A 197 14.78 8.38 -0.71
CA LEU A 197 14.08 7.21 -1.27
C LEU A 197 14.77 6.61 -2.51
N ASN A 198 15.77 7.30 -3.09
CA ASN A 198 16.43 6.90 -4.35
C ASN A 198 17.64 5.99 -4.17
#